data_AF-A0AAV5TX11-F1
#
_entry.id   AF-A0AAV5TX11-F1
#
_cell.length_a   1.000
_cell.length_b   1.000
_cell.length_c   1.000
_cell.angle_alpha   90.00
_cell.angle_beta   90.00
_cell.angle_gamma   90.00
#
_symmetry.space_group_name_H-M   'P 1'
#
loop_
_entity.id
_entity.type
_entity.pdbx_description
1 polymer ?
#
loop_
_entity_poly.entity_id
_entity_poly.type
_entity_poly.pdbx_seq_one_letter_code
_entity_poly.pdbx_strand_id
1 'polypeptide(L)'
;MYMSLPEASNVIAKQIIVHDYIHDDISLYDISKMQCFDKKGYLQIEEGNKNLNIFNLNAGLATAPIAVWIVRGDAPNIGDAQVFEAGSLNTQPAPDGVVTVMSAEPFTLRSETDGLTHDFHIHPHWLRCSKSRRW
;
A
#
# COMPACT_ATOMS: atom_id res chain seq x y z
N MET A 1 -4.96 -7.22 0.79
CA MET A 1 -4.46 -6.19 1.71
C MET A 1 -3.04 -5.81 1.33
N TYR A 2 -2.79 -4.53 1.11
CA TYR A 2 -1.46 -3.97 0.84
C TYR A 2 -0.90 -3.32 2.10
N MET A 3 0.43 -3.30 2.22
CA MET A 3 1.11 -2.81 3.42
C MET A 3 2.35 -1.99 3.10
N SER A 4 2.38 -0.71 3.47
CA SER A 4 3.57 0.15 3.40
C SER A 4 4.15 0.40 4.79
N LEU A 5 5.47 0.27 4.91
CA LEU A 5 6.21 0.38 6.16
C LEU A 5 7.51 1.19 5.94
N PRO A 6 7.80 2.20 6.78
CA PRO A 6 9.14 2.76 6.89
C PRO A 6 10.12 1.72 7.43
N GLU A 7 11.41 1.86 7.11
CA GLU A 7 12.44 0.94 7.61
C GLU A 7 12.50 0.94 9.15
N ALA A 8 12.33 2.10 9.77
CA ALA A 8 12.29 2.26 11.23
C ALA A 8 11.15 1.47 11.90
N SER A 9 10.06 1.19 11.17
CA SER A 9 8.92 0.43 11.69
C SER A 9 9.09 -1.09 11.57
N ASN A 10 10.14 -1.58 10.90
CA ASN A 10 10.31 -3.01 10.62
C ASN A 10 10.26 -3.89 11.88
N VAL A 11 10.91 -3.47 12.97
CA VAL A 11 10.97 -4.24 14.23
C VAL A 11 9.58 -4.37 14.85
N ILE A 12 8.83 -3.26 14.90
CA ILE A 12 7.47 -3.21 15.46
C ILE A 12 6.50 -4.01 14.58
N ALA A 13 6.56 -3.84 13.25
CA ALA A 13 5.64 -4.47 12.31
C ALA A 13 5.77 -5.99 12.25
N LYS A 14 6.94 -6.56 12.59
CA LYS A 14 7.13 -8.02 12.73
C LYS A 14 6.30 -8.63 13.85
N GLN A 15 5.92 -7.83 14.85
CA GLN A 15 5.15 -8.26 16.00
C GLN A 15 3.67 -7.86 15.88
N ILE A 16 3.25 -7.35 14.72
CA ILE A 16 1.85 -7.08 14.44
C ILE A 16 1.37 -8.16 13.47
N ILE A 17 0.53 -9.05 13.96
CA ILE A 17 0.10 -10.26 13.25
C ILE A 17 -1.30 -10.07 12.67
N VAL A 18 -1.47 -10.47 11.42
CA VAL A 18 -2.78 -10.62 10.80
C VAL A 18 -3.25 -12.03 11.04
N HIS A 19 -4.42 -12.13 11.65
CA HIS A 19 -5.09 -13.38 11.89
C HIS A 19 -6.39 -13.39 11.10
N ASP A 20 -6.47 -14.35 10.19
CA ASP A 20 -7.68 -14.66 9.44
C ASP A 20 -8.08 -16.11 9.71
N TYR A 21 -9.21 -16.57 9.17
CA TYR A 21 -9.73 -17.92 9.46
C TYR A 21 -8.79 -19.07 9.04
N ILE A 22 -7.85 -18.82 8.11
CA ILE A 22 -6.93 -19.81 7.52
C ILE A 22 -5.47 -19.52 7.88
N HIS A 23 -5.13 -18.26 8.14
CA HIS A 23 -3.76 -17.77 8.32
C HIS A 23 -3.61 -17.19 9.70
N ASP A 24 -2.90 -17.91 10.57
CA ASP A 24 -2.71 -17.51 11.95
C ASP A 24 -1.47 -16.63 12.19
N ASP A 25 -0.55 -16.54 11.23
CA ASP A 25 0.83 -16.19 11.57
C ASP A 25 1.53 -15.18 10.64
N ILE A 26 0.81 -14.47 9.76
CA ILE A 26 1.50 -13.52 8.85
C ILE A 26 1.62 -12.12 9.47
N SER A 27 2.85 -11.62 9.61
CA SER A 27 3.08 -10.29 10.16
C SER A 27 2.86 -9.18 9.12
N LEU A 28 2.58 -7.96 9.56
CA LEU A 28 2.50 -6.81 8.64
C LEU A 28 3.83 -6.60 7.91
N TYR A 29 4.95 -6.90 8.57
CA TYR A 29 6.27 -6.87 7.94
C TYR A 29 6.33 -7.83 6.75
N ASP A 30 5.90 -9.07 6.89
CA ASP A 30 5.98 -10.07 5.81
C ASP A 30 5.10 -9.66 4.62
N ILE A 31 3.90 -9.14 4.89
CA ILE A 31 3.00 -8.62 3.85
C ILE A 31 3.64 -7.45 3.10
N SER A 32 4.37 -6.57 3.81
CA SER A 32 5.04 -5.42 3.18
C SER A 32 6.14 -5.82 2.18
N LYS A 33 6.72 -7.02 2.36
CA LYS A 33 7.79 -7.57 1.53
C LYS A 33 7.26 -8.38 0.34
N MET A 34 5.96 -8.62 0.25
CA MET A 34 5.36 -9.29 -0.90
C MET A 34 5.54 -8.44 -2.17
N GLN A 35 5.88 -9.10 -3.28
CA GLN A 35 6.01 -8.48 -4.60
C GLN A 35 5.32 -9.34 -5.65
N CYS A 36 4.82 -8.69 -6.71
CA CYS A 36 4.16 -9.33 -7.84
C CYS A 36 4.54 -8.60 -9.13
N PHE A 37 5.36 -9.24 -9.99
CA PHE A 37 5.82 -8.70 -11.28
C PHE A 37 6.19 -7.19 -11.23
N ASP A 38 7.15 -6.86 -10.36
CA ASP A 38 7.68 -5.51 -10.08
C ASP A 38 6.73 -4.51 -9.39
N LYS A 39 5.52 -4.96 -9.03
CA LYS A 39 4.55 -4.19 -8.24
C LYS A 39 4.55 -4.67 -6.80
N LYS A 40 3.92 -3.86 -5.94
CA LYS A 40 3.65 -4.25 -4.56
C LYS A 40 2.71 -5.45 -4.52
N GLY A 41 3.12 -6.50 -3.83
CA GLY A 41 2.27 -7.65 -3.56
C GLY A 41 1.21 -7.35 -2.50
N TYR A 42 0.27 -8.27 -2.34
CA TYR A 42 -0.79 -8.16 -1.34
C TYR A 42 -1.09 -9.52 -0.71
N LEU A 43 -1.55 -9.48 0.54
CA LEU A 43 -2.17 -10.64 1.17
C LEU A 43 -3.61 -10.76 0.66
N GLN A 44 -3.97 -11.90 0.06
CA GLN A 44 -5.36 -12.20 -0.26
C GLN A 44 -6.08 -12.64 1.01
N ILE A 45 -7.19 -11.98 1.33
CA ILE A 45 -8.07 -12.40 2.43
C ILE A 45 -9.15 -13.27 1.81
N GLU A 46 -9.45 -14.40 2.44
CA GLU A 46 -10.41 -15.37 1.92
C GLU A 46 -11.80 -14.74 1.66
N GLU A 47 -12.42 -15.15 0.55
CA GLU A 47 -13.79 -14.76 0.22
C GLU A 47 -14.77 -15.32 1.27
N GLY A 48 -15.61 -14.46 1.83
CA GLY A 48 -16.54 -14.84 2.89
C GLY A 48 -15.97 -14.73 4.30
N ASN A 49 -14.66 -14.53 4.48
CA ASN A 49 -14.14 -14.15 5.78
C ASN A 49 -14.57 -12.72 6.13
N LYS A 50 -15.45 -12.61 7.12
CA LYS A 50 -15.99 -11.33 7.61
C LYS A 50 -15.13 -10.70 8.71
N ASN A 51 -14.18 -11.47 9.27
CA ASN A 51 -13.40 -11.09 10.43
C ASN A 51 -11.91 -11.14 10.08
N LEU A 52 -11.34 -9.97 9.81
CA LEU A 52 -9.90 -9.78 9.76
C LEU A 52 -9.45 -9.19 11.10
N ASN A 53 -8.63 -9.92 11.84
CA ASN A 53 -8.08 -9.44 13.10
C ASN A 53 -6.62 -9.04 12.91
N ILE A 54 -6.23 -7.90 13.50
CA ILE A 54 -4.84 -7.44 13.52
C ILE A 54 -4.44 -7.30 14.97
N PHE A 55 -3.49 -8.12 15.41
CA PHE A 55 -3.04 -8.19 16.79
C PHE A 55 -1.67 -7.54 16.94
N ASN A 56 -1.54 -6.60 17.88
CA ASN A 56 -0.25 -6.04 18.25
C ASN A 56 0.33 -6.81 19.45
N LEU A 57 1.38 -7.59 19.20
CA LEU A 57 2.07 -8.41 20.21
C LEU A 57 3.33 -7.72 20.76
N ASN A 58 3.59 -6.47 20.38
CA ASN A 58 4.71 -5.72 20.94
C ASN A 58 4.55 -5.52 22.45
N ALA A 59 5.66 -5.61 23.18
CA ALA A 59 5.69 -5.29 24.60
C ALA A 59 5.20 -3.85 24.83
N GLY A 60 4.28 -3.67 25.79
CA GLY A 60 3.66 -2.39 26.07
C GLY A 60 2.82 -1.81 24.92
N LEU A 61 2.41 -2.64 23.95
CA LEU A 61 1.66 -2.23 22.76
C LEU A 61 2.38 -1.14 21.95
N ALA A 62 3.72 -1.21 21.87
CA ALA A 62 4.51 -0.28 21.09
C ALA A 62 3.98 -0.16 19.65
N THR A 63 4.02 1.04 19.10
CA THR A 63 3.49 1.37 17.77
C THR A 63 4.52 2.11 16.93
N ALA A 64 4.31 2.10 15.61
CA ALA A 64 5.12 2.84 14.66
C ALA A 64 4.25 3.26 13.47
N PRO A 65 4.70 4.20 12.61
CA PRO A 65 3.98 4.55 11.40
C PRO A 65 3.85 3.35 10.46
N ILE A 66 2.60 3.05 10.06
CA ILE A 66 2.22 1.91 9.22
C ILE A 66 1.04 2.35 8.36
N ALA A 67 1.07 2.03 7.06
CA ALA A 67 -0.04 2.29 6.14
C ALA A 67 -0.63 0.97 5.63
N VAL A 68 -1.89 0.71 5.99
CA VAL A 68 -2.65 -0.48 5.58
C VAL A 68 -3.70 -0.08 4.56
N TRP A 69 -3.75 -0.78 3.43
CA TRP A 69 -4.82 -0.61 2.45
C TRP A 69 -5.57 -1.92 2.22
N ILE A 70 -6.81 -1.96 2.69
CA ILE A 70 -7.73 -3.09 2.54
C ILE A 70 -8.69 -2.75 1.41
N VAL A 71 -8.74 -3.62 0.40
CA VAL A 71 -9.57 -3.46 -0.80
C VAL A 71 -10.49 -4.66 -0.87
N ARG A 72 -11.76 -4.44 -1.20
CA ARG A 72 -12.72 -5.53 -1.42
C ARG A 72 -12.33 -6.35 -2.65
N GLY A 73 -12.55 -7.66 -2.60
CA GLY A 73 -12.27 -8.58 -3.71
C GLY A 73 -13.04 -8.29 -5.00
N ASP A 74 -14.18 -7.60 -4.90
CA ASP A 74 -15.01 -7.19 -6.05
C ASP A 74 -14.75 -5.75 -6.51
N ALA A 75 -13.70 -5.10 -5.99
CA ALA A 75 -13.35 -3.75 -6.43
C ALA A 75 -12.93 -3.77 -7.91
N PRO A 76 -13.44 -2.83 -8.73
CA PRO A 76 -12.98 -2.71 -10.10
C PRO A 76 -11.48 -2.43 -10.10
N ASN A 77 -10.73 -3.19 -10.90
CA ASN A 77 -9.27 -3.18 -11.03
C ASN A 77 -8.48 -3.87 -9.90
N ILE A 78 -9.05 -4.76 -9.09
CA ILE A 78 -8.21 -5.62 -8.23
C ILE A 78 -7.38 -6.56 -9.12
N GLY A 79 -6.07 -6.67 -8.89
CA GLY A 79 -5.14 -7.42 -9.75
C GLY A 79 -4.56 -6.61 -10.92
N ASP A 80 -5.35 -5.74 -11.55
CA ASP A 80 -4.89 -4.84 -12.61
C ASP A 80 -4.33 -3.51 -12.06
N ALA A 81 -4.77 -3.10 -10.87
CA ALA A 81 -4.31 -1.89 -10.20
C ALA A 81 -2.80 -1.95 -9.98
N GLN A 82 -2.10 -0.93 -10.45
CA GLN A 82 -0.67 -0.81 -10.26
C GLN A 82 -0.42 -0.15 -8.90
N VAL A 83 -0.05 -0.96 -7.91
CA VAL A 83 0.26 -0.47 -6.57
C VAL A 83 1.76 -0.42 -6.40
N PHE A 84 2.28 0.75 -6.05
CA PHE A 84 3.70 0.98 -5.81
C PHE A 84 3.95 1.54 -4.42
N GLU A 85 5.14 1.25 -3.90
CA GLU A 85 5.68 1.89 -2.71
C GLU A 85 6.39 3.19 -3.12
N ALA A 86 6.10 4.30 -2.44
CA ALA A 86 6.67 5.59 -2.79
C ALA A 86 8.21 5.59 -2.71
N GLY A 87 8.77 4.90 -1.71
CA GLY A 87 10.22 4.77 -1.50
C GLY A 87 10.95 4.02 -2.60
N SER A 88 10.24 3.33 -3.50
CA SER A 88 10.82 2.56 -4.61
C SER A 88 10.17 2.89 -5.95
N LEU A 89 9.57 4.07 -6.08
CA LEU A 89 8.88 4.50 -7.30
C LEU A 89 9.89 4.96 -8.37
N ASN A 90 10.47 4.01 -9.10
CA ASN A 90 11.31 4.25 -10.29
C ASN A 90 10.60 3.80 -11.59
N THR A 91 9.27 3.83 -11.61
CA THR A 91 8.49 3.35 -12.75
C THR A 91 8.31 4.41 -13.81
N GLN A 92 8.49 4.00 -15.07
CA GLN A 92 8.15 4.85 -16.21
C GLN A 92 6.65 5.15 -16.22
N PRO A 93 6.23 6.32 -16.74
CA PRO A 93 4.81 6.64 -16.91
C PRO A 93 4.11 5.56 -17.73
N ALA A 94 3.11 4.90 -17.14
CA ALA A 94 2.28 3.95 -17.89
C ALA A 94 1.27 4.73 -18.75
N PRO A 95 1.11 4.40 -20.03
CA PRO A 95 0.35 5.21 -20.97
C PRO A 95 -1.15 5.33 -20.65
N ASP A 96 -1.76 4.38 -19.94
CA ASP A 96 -3.13 4.50 -19.44
C ASP A 96 -3.34 3.57 -18.23
N GLY A 97 -3.82 4.11 -17.10
CA GLY A 97 -4.14 3.31 -15.92
C GLY A 97 -4.24 4.11 -14.62
N VAL A 98 -5.02 3.59 -13.66
CA VAL A 98 -5.01 4.11 -12.28
C VAL A 98 -3.80 3.52 -11.56
N VAL A 99 -2.89 4.39 -11.14
CA VAL A 99 -1.74 4.03 -10.30
C VAL A 99 -2.04 4.43 -8.86
N THR A 100 -1.88 3.49 -7.94
CA THR A 100 -1.92 3.77 -6.50
C THR A 100 -0.50 3.79 -5.96
N VAL A 101 -0.09 4.93 -5.43
CA VAL A 101 1.18 5.04 -4.69
C VAL A 101 0.86 5.03 -3.20
N MET A 102 1.55 4.17 -2.46
CA MET A 102 1.40 4.03 -1.00
C MET A 102 2.69 4.46 -0.31
N SER A 103 2.55 5.11 0.84
CA SER A 103 3.65 5.42 1.74
C SER A 103 3.12 5.59 3.16
N ALA A 104 3.84 5.07 4.15
CA ALA A 104 3.63 5.37 5.56
C ALA A 104 4.35 6.67 6.00
N GLU A 105 5.22 7.22 5.16
CA GLU A 105 5.93 8.48 5.39
C GLU A 105 5.52 9.54 4.36
N PRO A 106 5.65 10.84 4.66
CA PRO A 106 5.47 11.90 3.67
C PRO A 106 6.35 11.67 2.43
N PHE A 107 5.79 11.91 1.24
CA PHE A 107 6.51 11.77 -0.01
C PHE A 107 6.14 12.87 -0.99
N THR A 108 6.99 13.07 -2.00
CA THR A 108 6.75 14.03 -3.07
C THR A 108 6.62 13.26 -4.37
N LEU A 109 5.55 13.53 -5.12
CA LEU A 109 5.41 13.04 -6.49
C LEU A 109 5.82 14.15 -7.45
N ARG A 110 6.68 13.79 -8.39
CA ARG A 110 7.03 14.64 -9.52
C ARG A 110 6.38 14.06 -10.77
N SER A 111 5.62 14.89 -11.47
CA SER A 111 5.07 14.51 -12.77
C SER A 111 5.65 15.42 -13.83
N GLU A 112 6.29 14.80 -14.81
CA GLU A 112 6.66 15.45 -16.06
C GLU A 112 5.56 15.18 -17.08
N THR A 113 5.11 16.25 -17.73
CA THR A 113 4.22 16.17 -18.89
C THR A 113 4.87 16.98 -20.00
N ASP A 114 4.59 16.65 -21.26
CA ASP A 114 5.20 17.27 -22.45
C ASP A 114 5.05 18.81 -22.56
N GLY A 115 4.41 19.47 -21.57
CA GLY A 115 4.25 20.93 -21.51
C GLY A 115 4.73 21.61 -20.21
N LEU A 116 4.65 20.97 -19.02
CA LEU A 116 4.98 21.62 -17.73
C LEU A 116 5.29 20.57 -16.63
N THR A 117 6.31 20.83 -15.80
CA THR A 117 6.62 20.05 -14.57
C THR A 117 5.77 20.54 -13.41
N HIS A 118 5.12 19.62 -12.69
CA HIS A 118 4.39 19.92 -11.46
C HIS A 118 4.90 19.06 -10.30
N ASP A 119 5.21 19.70 -9.18
CA ASP A 119 5.57 19.04 -7.93
C ASP A 119 4.34 18.95 -7.03
N PHE A 120 3.98 17.73 -6.63
CA PHE A 120 2.90 17.47 -5.69
C PHE A 120 3.49 16.99 -4.37
N HIS A 121 3.40 17.82 -3.33
CA HIS A 121 3.77 17.41 -1.98
C HIS A 121 2.59 16.68 -1.33
N ILE A 122 2.80 15.42 -0.96
CA ILE A 122 1.74 14.57 -0.39
C ILE A 122 2.06 14.30 1.08
N HIS A 123 1.25 14.89 1.93
CA HIS A 123 1.19 14.55 3.34
C HIS A 123 0.45 13.20 3.52
N PRO A 124 0.67 12.46 4.62
CA PRO A 124 0.15 11.10 4.82
C PRO A 124 -1.39 10.96 4.94
N HIS A 125 -2.18 11.96 4.51
CA HIS A 125 -3.62 11.90 4.38
C HIS A 125 -4.00 11.88 2.88
N TRP A 126 -4.52 10.72 2.45
CA TRP A 126 -4.74 10.24 1.08
C TRP A 126 -5.29 11.26 0.05
N LEU A 127 -4.76 11.20 -1.19
CA LEU A 127 -5.33 11.83 -2.39
C LEU A 127 -5.65 10.79 -3.46
N ARG A 128 -6.86 10.87 -4.03
CA ARG A 128 -7.22 10.24 -5.32
C ARG A 128 -6.76 11.17 -6.44
N CYS A 129 -5.80 10.76 -7.27
CA CYS A 129 -5.48 11.49 -8.49
C CYS A 129 -6.36 10.96 -9.63
N SER A 130 -7.46 11.66 -9.93
CA SER A 130 -8.26 11.39 -11.15
C SER A 130 -7.97 12.47 -12.18
N LYS A 131 -7.31 12.12 -13.30
CA LYS A 131 -7.30 12.98 -14.49
C LYS A 131 -8.72 13.01 -15.06
N SER A 132 -9.40 14.15 -15.00
CA SER A 132 -10.60 14.38 -15.82
C SER A 132 -10.15 14.95 -17.17
N ARG A 133 -10.32 14.17 -18.24
CA ARG A 133 -10.30 14.74 -19.60
C ARG A 133 -11.61 15.50 -19.78
N ARG A 134 -11.55 16.83 -19.90
CA ARG A 134 -12.63 17.59 -20.52
C ARG A 134 -12.47 17.42 -22.03
N TRP A 135 -13.52 16.92 -22.67
CA TRP A 135 -13.73 17.00 -24.11
C TRP A 135 -14.51 18.29 -24.40
#